data_AF-A0A9X9YUG8-F1
#
_entry.id   AF-A0A9X9YUG8-F1
#
_cell.length_a   1.000
_cell.length_b   1.000
_cell.length_c   1.000
_cell.angle_alpha   90.00
_cell.angle_beta   90.00
_cell.angle_gamma   90.00
#
_symmetry.space_group_name_H-M   'P 1'
#
loop_
_entity.id
_entity.type
_entity.pdbx_description
1 polymer ?
#
loop_
_entity_poly.entity_id
_entity_poly.type
_entity_poly.pdbx_seq_one_letter_code
_entity_poly.pdbx_strand_id
1 'polypeptide(L)'
;MLVDLSACQVRGTGAAGPPVKASMRFDGYMIQPDGTIAFATTHFTVRPDKAVREFLSFRVHPNGRIEARTMVLDAVNDAVLKDTAFDCEIGKGATFHW
;
A
#
# COMPACT_ATOMS: atom_id res chain seq x y z
N MET A 1 5.63 9.91 0.60
CA MET A 1 4.32 9.58 -0.01
C MET A 1 3.23 9.66 1.05
N LEU A 2 2.10 10.25 0.71
CA LEU A 2 0.88 10.17 1.51
C LEU A 2 -0.12 9.28 0.77
N VAL A 3 -0.86 8.46 1.52
CA VAL A 3 -1.93 7.59 1.02
C VAL A 3 -3.18 7.87 1.84
N ASP A 4 -4.31 7.99 1.17
CA ASP A 4 -5.64 8.01 1.76
C ASP A 4 -6.45 6.83 1.19
N LEU A 5 -6.56 5.76 1.97
CA LEU A 5 -7.23 4.54 1.52
C LEU A 5 -8.75 4.75 1.32
N SER A 6 -9.34 5.77 1.94
CA SER A 6 -10.77 6.09 1.73
C SER A 6 -11.06 6.68 0.35
N ALA A 7 -10.03 7.26 -0.28
CA ALA A 7 -10.06 7.75 -1.64
C ALA A 7 -9.58 6.71 -2.67
N CYS A 8 -9.33 5.47 -2.24
CA CYS A 8 -9.06 4.32 -3.09
C CYS A 8 -10.26 3.36 -3.10
N GLN A 9 -10.31 2.49 -4.10
CA GLN A 9 -11.26 1.39 -4.16
C GLN A 9 -10.60 0.08 -3.73
N VAL A 10 -11.30 -0.74 -2.96
CA VAL A 10 -10.88 -2.12 -2.72
C VAL A 10 -11.00 -2.88 -4.04
N ARG A 11 -9.88 -3.47 -4.47
CA ARG A 11 -9.77 -4.10 -5.79
C ARG A 11 -10.80 -5.21 -5.94
N GLY A 12 -11.53 -5.19 -7.04
CA GLY A 12 -12.52 -6.21 -7.39
C GLY A 12 -13.87 -6.11 -6.68
N THR A 13 -14.07 -5.13 -5.78
CA THR A 13 -15.35 -4.95 -5.08
C THR A 13 -16.05 -3.63 -5.43
N GLY A 14 -15.32 -2.64 -5.94
CA GLY A 14 -15.84 -1.30 -6.22
C GLY A 14 -16.16 -0.47 -4.96
N ALA A 15 -16.01 -1.05 -3.77
CA ALA A 15 -16.20 -0.36 -2.49
C ALA A 15 -15.01 0.54 -2.18
N ALA A 16 -15.25 1.66 -1.47
CA ALA A 16 -14.18 2.48 -0.94
C ALA A 16 -13.33 1.72 0.09
N GLY A 17 -12.05 2.05 0.18
CA GLY A 17 -11.19 1.55 1.24
C GLY A 17 -11.54 2.13 2.62
N PRO A 18 -10.89 1.64 3.69
CA PRO A 18 -11.14 2.12 5.05
C PRO A 18 -10.68 3.57 5.23
N PRO A 19 -11.21 4.30 6.25
CA PRO A 19 -10.82 5.67 6.58
C PRO A 19 -9.45 5.73 7.26
N VAL A 20 -8.42 5.26 6.55
CA VAL A 20 -7.04 5.17 7.01
C VAL A 20 -6.16 6.01 6.09
N LYS A 21 -5.43 6.95 6.68
CA LYS A 21 -4.40 7.73 6.01
C LYS A 21 -3.03 7.31 6.53
N ALA A 22 -2.05 7.21 5.63
CA ALA A 22 -0.70 6.78 5.95
C ALA A 22 0.32 7.69 5.27
N SER A 23 1.42 7.99 5.97
CA SER A 23 2.62 8.57 5.40
C SER A 23 3.72 7.53 5.39
N MET A 24 4.44 7.42 4.27
CA MET A 24 5.59 6.54 4.18
C MET A 24 6.70 7.13 3.31
N ARG A 25 7.93 6.76 3.66
CA ARG A 25 9.12 6.90 2.83
C ARG A 25 9.51 5.49 2.39
N PHE A 26 9.77 5.31 1.11
CA PHE A 26 10.31 4.08 0.57
C PHE A 26 11.79 4.30 0.23
N ASP A 27 12.60 3.27 0.47
CA ASP A 27 14.06 3.39 0.35
C ASP A 27 14.55 3.25 -1.10
N GLY A 28 13.72 2.65 -1.96
CA GLY A 28 14.04 2.46 -3.37
C GLY A 28 12.80 2.10 -4.19
N TYR A 29 12.97 2.18 -5.50
CA TYR A 29 11.95 1.82 -6.48
C TYR A 29 12.61 1.21 -7.71
N MET A 30 11.83 0.44 -8.47
CA MET A 30 12.23 -0.12 -9.76
C MET A 30 11.34 0.48 -10.85
N ILE A 31 11.95 0.85 -11.97
CA ILE A 31 11.22 1.22 -13.19
C ILE A 31 11.15 -0.03 -14.08
N GLN A 32 9.95 -0.44 -14.45
CA GLN A 32 9.69 -1.57 -15.32
C GLN A 32 9.76 -1.16 -16.80
N PRO A 33 9.92 -2.11 -17.74
CA PRO A 33 10.00 -1.79 -19.18
C PRO A 33 8.78 -1.05 -19.75
N ASP A 34 7.61 -1.23 -19.15
CA ASP A 34 6.36 -0.54 -19.52
C ASP A 34 6.21 0.86 -18.87
N GLY A 35 7.24 1.32 -18.15
CA GLY A 35 7.25 2.59 -17.43
C GLY A 35 6.58 2.53 -16.05
N THR A 36 6.10 1.36 -15.60
CA THR A 36 5.54 1.20 -14.26
C THR A 36 6.63 1.37 -13.20
N ILE A 37 6.37 2.18 -12.17
CA ILE A 37 7.24 2.31 -11.01
C ILE A 37 6.73 1.38 -9.90
N ALA A 38 7.57 0.45 -9.45
CA ALA A 38 7.26 -0.47 -8.36
C ALA A 38 8.12 -0.19 -7.14
N PHE A 39 7.51 -0.10 -5.96
CA PHE A 39 8.21 0.03 -4.68
C PHE A 39 7.41 -0.63 -3.57
N ALA A 40 8.08 -0.87 -2.45
CA ALA A 40 7.45 -1.39 -1.25
C ALA A 40 8.11 -0.82 0.00
N THR A 41 7.39 -0.88 1.12
CA THR A 41 7.91 -0.62 2.45
C THR A 41 7.43 -1.71 3.40
N THR A 42 8.25 -1.99 4.41
CA THR A 42 7.90 -2.90 5.50
C THR A 42 7.87 -2.10 6.80
N HIS A 43 6.81 -2.30 7.57
CA HIS A 43 6.63 -1.67 8.87
C HIS A 43 6.42 -2.76 9.91
N PHE A 44 7.42 -2.94 10.78
CA PHE A 44 7.28 -3.80 11.96
C PHE A 44 6.67 -2.99 13.10
N THR A 45 5.63 -3.53 13.74
CA THR A 45 4.96 -2.84 14.85
C THR A 45 4.29 -3.82 15.81
N VAL A 46 3.78 -3.31 16.92
CA VAL A 46 3.05 -4.08 17.94
C VAL A 46 1.62 -3.56 18.02
N ARG A 47 0.66 -4.45 17.78
CA ARG A 47 -0.78 -4.23 18.01
C ARG A 47 -1.12 -4.65 19.45
N PRO A 48 -2.31 -4.30 19.97
CA PRO A 48 -2.69 -4.63 21.35
C PRO A 48 -2.55 -6.13 21.72
N ASP A 49 -2.65 -7.02 20.74
CA ASP A 49 -2.66 -8.47 20.91
C ASP A 49 -1.35 -9.17 20.46
N LYS A 50 -0.59 -8.59 19.53
CA LYS A 50 0.60 -9.25 18.94
C LYS A 50 1.52 -8.30 18.18
N ALA A 51 2.76 -8.72 17.98
CA ALA A 51 3.67 -8.10 17.01
C ALA A 51 3.28 -8.51 15.57
N VAL A 52 3.41 -7.57 14.63
CA VAL A 52 3.08 -7.77 13.22
C VAL A 52 4.14 -7.18 12.30
N ARG A 53 4.25 -7.74 11.09
CA ARG A 53 4.98 -7.15 9.96
C ARG A 53 3.99 -6.75 8.89
N GLU A 54 3.96 -5.47 8.58
CA GLU A 54 3.07 -4.87 7.58
C GLU A 54 3.87 -4.59 6.32
N PHE A 55 3.44 -5.16 5.19
CA PHE A 55 4.00 -4.90 3.87
C PHE A 55 3.04 -4.01 3.11
N LEU A 56 3.57 -2.91 2.57
CA LEU A 56 2.82 -2.05 1.67
C LEU A 56 3.57 -1.99 0.35
N SER A 57 2.98 -2.53 -0.71
CA SER A 57 3.57 -2.55 -2.05
C SER A 57 2.73 -1.76 -3.03
N PHE A 58 3.39 -1.05 -3.93
CA PHE A 58 2.77 -0.16 -4.91
C PHE A 58 3.29 -0.43 -6.32
N ARG A 59 2.39 -0.35 -7.30
CA ARG A 59 2.73 -0.21 -8.73
C ARG A 59 2.06 1.04 -9.27
N VAL A 60 2.85 2.02 -9.66
CA VAL A 60 2.39 3.29 -10.24
C VAL A 60 2.53 3.18 -11.75
N HIS A 61 1.41 3.20 -12.44
CA HIS A 61 1.34 3.14 -13.90
C HIS A 61 1.58 4.53 -14.50
N PRO A 62 2.10 4.62 -15.75
CA PRO A 62 2.32 5.91 -16.42
C PRO A 62 1.07 6.78 -16.58
N ASN A 63 -0.12 6.17 -16.58
CA ASN A 63 -1.41 6.87 -16.65
C ASN A 63 -1.88 7.41 -15.28
N GLY A 64 -1.09 7.28 -14.22
CA GLY A 64 -1.42 7.75 -12.88
C GLY A 64 -2.26 6.80 -12.04
N ARG A 65 -2.66 5.64 -12.57
CA ARG A 65 -3.27 4.57 -11.77
C ARG A 65 -2.23 3.97 -10.83
N ILE A 66 -2.63 3.66 -9.61
CA ILE A 66 -1.79 3.04 -8.60
C ILE A 66 -2.45 1.77 -8.11
N GLU A 67 -1.72 0.67 -8.19
CA GLU A 67 -2.06 -0.57 -7.53
C GLU A 67 -1.39 -0.60 -6.17
N ALA A 68 -2.15 -0.54 -5.10
CA ALA A 68 -1.63 -0.69 -3.74
C ALA A 68 -2.04 -2.06 -3.19
N ARG A 69 -1.17 -2.68 -2.39
CA ARG A 69 -1.51 -3.87 -1.62
C ARG A 69 -0.93 -3.72 -0.22
N THR A 70 -1.75 -4.00 0.78
CA THR A 70 -1.34 -4.09 2.17
C THR A 70 -1.45 -5.54 2.61
N MET A 71 -0.41 -6.05 3.24
CA MET A 71 -0.37 -7.40 3.82
C MET A 71 0.15 -7.30 5.24
N VAL A 72 -0.60 -7.84 6.19
CA VAL A 72 -0.22 -7.90 7.60
C VAL A 72 0.07 -9.36 7.93
N LEU A 73 1.30 -9.63 8.33
CA LEU A 73 1.74 -10.93 8.80
C LEU A 73 1.91 -10.92 10.32
N ASP A 74 1.62 -12.04 10.96
CA ASP A 74 2.04 -12.30 12.33
C ASP A 74 3.57 -12.31 12.39
N ALA A 75 4.17 -11.56 13.32
CA ALA A 75 5.61 -11.42 13.35
C ALA A 75 6.35 -12.70 13.77
N VAL A 76 5.68 -13.65 14.43
CA VAL A 76 6.31 -14.85 14.99
C VAL A 76 6.34 -15.99 13.99
N ASN A 77 5.24 -16.20 13.26
CA ASN A 77 5.07 -17.36 12.39
C ASN A 77 4.72 -17.03 10.93
N ASP A 78 4.75 -15.74 10.56
CA ASP A 78 4.45 -15.25 9.21
C ASP A 78 3.04 -15.58 8.70
N ALA A 79 2.11 -15.96 9.58
CA ALA A 79 0.73 -16.19 9.22
C ALA A 79 0.08 -14.92 8.66
N VAL A 80 -0.64 -15.03 7.53
CA VAL A 80 -1.35 -13.91 6.93
C VAL A 80 -2.56 -13.55 7.81
N LEU A 81 -2.51 -12.37 8.41
CA LEU A 81 -3.59 -11.82 9.24
C LEU A 81 -4.56 -10.97 8.42
N LYS A 82 -4.04 -10.25 7.43
CA LYS A 82 -4.83 -9.43 6.51
C LYS A 82 -4.11 -9.28 5.19
N ASP A 83 -4.85 -9.31 4.10
CA ASP A 83 -4.36 -9.03 2.75
C ASP A 83 -5.43 -8.24 2.02
N THR A 84 -5.09 -7.05 1.52
CA THR A 84 -6.05 -6.19 0.83
C THR A 84 -5.36 -5.45 -0.29
N ALA A 85 -5.91 -5.55 -1.49
CA ALA A 85 -5.48 -4.77 -2.65
C ALA A 85 -6.43 -3.59 -2.88
N PHE A 86 -5.88 -2.49 -3.35
CA PHE A 86 -6.59 -1.25 -3.65
C PHE A 86 -6.19 -0.72 -5.02
N ASP A 87 -7.16 -0.14 -5.70
CA ASP A 87 -6.96 0.67 -6.89
C ASP A 87 -7.08 2.15 -6.48
N CYS A 88 -5.99 2.88 -6.63
CA CYS A 88 -5.85 4.29 -6.28
C CYS A 88 -5.44 5.11 -7.52
N GLU A 89 -5.42 6.43 -7.39
CA GLU A 89 -4.91 7.36 -8.41
C GLU A 89 -4.01 8.43 -7.79
N ILE A 90 -2.98 8.86 -8.53
CA ILE A 90 -2.16 10.02 -8.17
C ILE A 90 -3.06 11.26 -8.02
N GLY A 91 -2.87 12.01 -6.94
CA GLY A 91 -3.62 13.24 -6.65
C GLY A 91 -4.98 13.03 -5.99
N LYS A 92 -5.46 11.78 -5.87
CA LYS A 92 -6.68 11.43 -5.13
C LYS A 92 -6.39 10.52 -3.94
N GLY A 93 -6.03 9.27 -4.22
CA GLY A 93 -5.75 8.26 -3.20
C GLY A 93 -4.30 8.25 -2.74
N ALA A 94 -3.39 8.85 -3.51
CA ALA A 94 -2.00 9.00 -3.12
C ALA A 94 -1.35 10.25 -3.69
N THR A 95 -0.44 10.85 -2.92
CA THR A 95 0.41 11.96 -3.36
C THR A 95 1.87 11.69 -3.05
N PHE A 96 2.74 12.20 -3.92
CA PHE A 96 4.19 12.09 -3.79
C PHE A 96 4.75 13.46 -3.41
N HIS A 97 5.59 13.48 -2.38
CA HIS A 97 6.28 14.65 -1.85
C HIS A 97 7.69 14.20 -1.49
N TRP A 98 8.68 15.08 -1.70
CA TRP A 98 10.10 14.86 -1.43
C TRP A 98 10.61 15.90 -0.43
#